data_AF-A0A9W7HQY0-F1
#
_entry.id   AF-A0A9W7HQY0-F1
#
_cell.length_a   1.000
_cell.length_b   1.000
_cell.length_c   1.000
_cell.angle_alpha   90.00
_cell.angle_beta   90.00
_cell.angle_gamma   90.00
#
_symmetry.space_group_name_H-M   'P 1'
#
loop_
_entity.id
_entity.type
_entity.pdbx_description
1 polymer ?
#
loop_
_entity_poly.entity_id
_entity_poly.type
_entity_poly.pdbx_seq_one_letter_code
_entity_poly.pdbx_strand_id
1 'polypeptide(L)'
;MKKMAEFMGCPFSVEEEKAGAIEEIAEFCSLSSLKNLEVNTNGAVKNVDLILQTKSFFRKGEAGDYVNFLSPEVAERYSKIVEEKLKGSGLTIKMCC
;
A
#
# COMPACT_ATOMS: atom_id res chain seq x y z
N MET A 1 -7.91 -6.30 -7.74
CA MET A 1 -9.30 -5.93 -7.39
C MET A 1 -10.31 -7.03 -7.59
N LYS A 2 -10.36 -7.74 -8.73
CA LYS A 2 -11.32 -8.84 -8.97
C LYS A 2 -11.47 -9.82 -7.79
N LYS A 3 -10.36 -10.38 -7.31
CA LYS A 3 -10.34 -11.27 -6.12
C LYS A 3 -10.94 -10.64 -4.86
N MET A 4 -10.74 -9.34 -4.64
CA MET A 4 -11.27 -8.63 -3.48
C MET A 4 -12.78 -8.42 -3.63
N ALA A 5 -13.23 -8.04 -4.82
CA ALA A 5 -14.64 -7.84 -5.14
C ALA A 5 -15.44 -9.16 -5.01
N GLU A 6 -14.88 -10.26 -5.53
CA GLU A 6 -15.42 -11.61 -5.32
C GLU A 6 -15.51 -11.98 -3.83
N PHE A 7 -14.43 -11.73 -3.07
CA PHE A 7 -14.40 -12.01 -1.63
C PHE A 7 -15.44 -11.20 -0.84
N MET A 8 -15.73 -9.97 -1.27
CA MET A 8 -16.76 -9.12 -0.67
C MET A 8 -18.20 -9.49 -1.10
N GLY A 9 -18.37 -10.48 -1.98
CA GLY A 9 -19.68 -10.86 -2.52
C GLY A 9 -20.20 -9.91 -3.60
N CYS A 10 -19.34 -9.06 -4.16
CA CYS A 10 -19.66 -8.07 -5.19
C CYS A 10 -18.76 -8.27 -6.43
N PRO A 11 -18.77 -9.45 -7.09
CA PRO A 11 -17.93 -9.68 -8.26
C PRO A 11 -18.29 -8.72 -9.40
N PHE A 12 -17.30 -8.30 -10.18
CA PHE A 12 -17.53 -7.50 -11.38
C PHE A 12 -18.25 -8.33 -12.44
N SER A 13 -19.24 -7.73 -13.09
CA SER A 13 -19.88 -8.25 -14.29
C SER A 13 -18.98 -8.10 -15.52
N VAL A 14 -19.26 -8.89 -16.56
CA VAL A 14 -18.53 -8.80 -17.84
C VAL A 14 -18.70 -7.40 -18.47
N GLU A 15 -19.86 -6.79 -18.27
CA GLU A 15 -20.20 -5.46 -18.74
C GLU A 15 -19.37 -4.39 -18.03
N GLU A 16 -19.25 -4.45 -16.70
CA GLU A 16 -18.40 -3.53 -15.92
C GLU A 16 -16.93 -3.67 -16.28
N GLU A 17 -16.44 -4.90 -16.47
CA GLU A 17 -15.08 -5.14 -16.92
C GLU A 17 -14.83 -4.54 -18.30
N LYS A 18 -15.75 -4.73 -19.25
CA LYS A 18 -15.65 -4.15 -20.60
C LYS A 18 -15.77 -2.63 -20.58
N ALA A 19 -16.50 -2.06 -19.63
CA ALA A 19 -16.61 -0.63 -19.43
C ALA A 19 -15.36 -0.02 -18.77
N GLY A 20 -14.39 -0.83 -18.32
CA GLY A 20 -13.15 -0.34 -17.70
C GLY A 20 -13.29 0.01 -16.22
N ALA A 21 -14.35 -0.45 -15.54
CA ALA A 21 -14.61 -0.10 -14.15
C ALA A 21 -13.45 -0.49 -13.20
N ILE A 22 -12.71 -1.56 -13.52
CA ILE A 22 -11.58 -2.00 -12.72
C ILE A 22 -10.42 -1.01 -12.84
N GLU A 23 -10.12 -0.56 -14.04
CA GLU A 23 -9.07 0.41 -14.31
C GLU A 23 -9.43 1.76 -13.69
N GLU A 24 -10.69 2.19 -13.80
CA GLU A 24 -11.19 3.43 -13.18
C GLU A 24 -11.05 3.41 -11.65
N ILE A 25 -11.49 2.33 -10.99
CA ILE A 25 -11.34 2.21 -9.54
C ILE A 25 -9.86 2.11 -9.15
N ALA A 26 -9.03 1.42 -9.94
CA ALA A 26 -7.60 1.28 -9.66
C ALA A 26 -6.89 2.63 -9.76
N GLU A 27 -7.24 3.45 -10.75
CA GLU A 27 -6.71 4.79 -10.94
C GLU A 27 -7.20 5.74 -9.84
N PHE A 28 -8.49 5.69 -9.48
CA PHE A 28 -9.05 6.48 -8.39
C PHE A 28 -8.38 6.16 -7.04
N CYS A 29 -8.15 4.87 -6.76
CA CYS A 29 -7.48 4.39 -5.55
C CYS A 29 -5.94 4.41 -5.66
N SER A 30 -5.38 4.90 -6.76
CA SER A 30 -3.93 4.95 -6.94
C SER A 30 -3.30 5.89 -5.90
N LEU A 31 -2.04 5.61 -5.54
CA LEU A 31 -1.33 6.48 -4.61
C LEU A 31 -1.23 7.91 -5.13
N SER A 32 -0.97 8.09 -6.42
CA SER A 32 -0.92 9.40 -7.08
C SER A 32 -2.24 10.15 -6.95
N SER A 33 -3.37 9.50 -7.26
CA SER A 33 -4.69 10.12 -7.15
C SER A 33 -5.00 10.50 -5.72
N LEU A 34 -4.89 9.54 -4.78
CA LEU A 34 -5.22 9.78 -3.38
C LEU A 34 -4.32 10.83 -2.74
N LYS A 35 -3.02 10.82 -3.02
CA LYS A 35 -2.05 11.79 -2.46
C LYS A 35 -2.37 13.22 -2.86
N ASN A 36 -2.98 13.43 -4.03
CA ASN A 36 -3.26 14.76 -4.58
C ASN A 36 -4.66 15.29 -4.24
N LEU A 37 -5.52 14.51 -3.59
CA LEU A 37 -6.83 14.98 -3.13
C LEU A 37 -6.68 16.13 -2.12
N GLU A 38 -7.55 17.13 -2.17
CA GLU A 38 -7.50 18.32 -1.29
C GLU A 38 -7.48 17.93 0.21
N VAL A 39 -8.34 16.98 0.58
CA VAL A 39 -8.42 16.46 1.96
C VAL A 39 -7.13 15.78 2.42
N ASN A 40 -6.35 15.24 1.49
CA ASN A 40 -5.09 14.54 1.77
C ASN A 40 -3.88 15.48 1.68
N THR A 41 -3.96 16.58 0.94
CA THR A 41 -2.88 17.56 0.82
C THR A 41 -2.92 18.62 1.92
N ASN A 42 -4.13 19.11 2.26
CA ASN A 42 -4.34 20.23 3.18
C ASN A 42 -5.17 19.88 4.43
N GLY A 43 -5.69 18.65 4.52
CA GLY A 43 -6.45 18.21 5.69
C GLY A 43 -5.57 17.91 6.90
N ALA A 44 -6.23 17.75 8.05
CA ALA A 44 -5.60 17.28 9.27
C ALA A 44 -6.54 16.35 10.05
N VAL A 45 -5.98 15.26 10.57
CA VAL A 45 -6.63 14.37 11.52
C VAL A 45 -6.30 14.86 12.93
N LYS A 46 -7.33 15.11 13.73
CA LYS A 46 -7.20 15.51 15.13
C LYS A 46 -7.67 14.36 16.02
N ASN A 47 -6.77 13.86 16.85
CA ASN A 47 -7.09 13.03 18.00
C ASN A 47 -6.82 13.82 19.28
N VAL A 48 -7.22 13.27 20.44
CA VAL A 48 -7.13 13.95 21.75
C VAL A 48 -5.71 14.47 22.03
N ASP A 49 -4.68 13.73 21.63
CA ASP A 49 -3.28 14.04 21.95
C ASP A 49 -2.45 14.52 20.74
N LEU A 50 -3.01 14.56 19.53
CA LEU A 50 -2.20 14.80 18.32
C LEU A 50 -3.00 15.39 17.15
N ILE A 51 -2.38 16.35 16.48
CA ILE A 51 -2.81 16.86 15.17
C ILE A 51 -1.83 16.38 14.12
N LEU A 52 -2.29 15.55 13.19
CA LEU A 52 -1.51 15.08 12.05
C LEU A 52 -2.04 15.67 10.75
N GLN A 53 -1.17 16.31 9.98
CA GLN A 53 -1.48 16.72 8.62
C GLN A 53 -1.66 15.47 7.75
N THR A 54 -2.78 15.38 7.02
CA THR A 54 -3.13 14.16 6.25
C THR A 54 -2.08 13.82 5.20
N LYS A 55 -1.35 14.82 4.68
CA LYS A 55 -0.26 14.62 3.71
C LYS A 55 0.86 13.72 4.23
N SER A 56 1.00 13.62 5.54
CA SER A 56 2.03 12.80 6.18
C SER A 56 1.79 11.30 5.97
N PHE A 57 0.56 10.87 5.67
CA PHE A 57 0.23 9.48 5.37
C PHE A 57 0.70 9.06 3.95
N PHE A 58 0.89 10.01 3.03
CA PHE A 58 1.20 9.75 1.62
C PHE A 58 2.64 10.12 1.24
N ARG A 59 3.60 9.24 1.59
CA ARG A 59 5.04 9.45 1.35
C ARG A 59 5.45 9.19 -0.11
N LYS A 60 6.17 8.09 -0.38
CA LYS A 60 6.55 7.66 -1.75
C LYS A 60 5.67 6.52 -2.27
N GLY A 61 5.28 5.59 -1.38
CA GLY A 61 4.52 4.38 -1.71
C GLY A 61 5.19 3.50 -2.77
N GLU A 62 6.52 3.47 -2.75
CA GLU A 62 7.37 2.66 -3.62
C GLU A 62 7.89 1.44 -2.85
N ALA A 63 7.90 0.28 -3.53
CA ALA A 63 8.62 -0.88 -3.03
C ALA A 63 10.14 -0.65 -3.15
N GLY A 64 10.91 -1.17 -2.19
CA GLY A 64 12.38 -1.09 -2.24
C GLY A 64 12.99 0.20 -1.66
N ASP A 65 12.20 1.23 -1.34
CA ASP A 65 12.73 2.52 -0.86
C ASP A 65 13.53 2.45 0.47
N TYR A 66 13.52 1.30 1.16
CA TYR A 66 14.37 1.05 2.32
C TYR A 66 15.87 1.19 2.01
N VAL A 67 16.30 0.96 0.76
CA VAL A 67 17.70 1.08 0.33
C VAL A 67 18.26 2.49 0.51
N ASN A 68 17.38 3.50 0.56
CA ASN A 68 17.76 4.89 0.79
C ASN A 68 18.03 5.19 2.28
N PHE A 69 17.74 4.26 3.19
CA PHE A 69 17.81 4.46 4.64
C PHE A 69 18.60 3.38 5.38
N LEU A 70 18.68 2.16 4.85
CA LEU A 70 19.36 1.04 5.47
C LEU A 70 20.66 0.72 4.72
N SER A 71 21.74 0.47 5.45
CA SER A 71 22.94 -0.12 4.86
C SER A 71 22.64 -1.55 4.39
N PRO A 72 23.37 -2.08 3.39
CA PRO A 72 23.19 -3.45 2.93
C PRO A 72 23.27 -4.49 4.06
N GLU A 73 24.20 -4.30 5.00
CA GLU A 73 24.36 -5.18 6.18
C GLU A 73 23.12 -5.19 7.07
N VAL A 74 22.53 -4.02 7.36
CA VAL A 74 21.32 -3.91 8.19
C VAL A 74 20.12 -4.53 7.48
N ALA A 75 19.98 -4.31 6.16
CA ALA A 75 18.92 -4.90 5.36
C ALA A 75 19.03 -6.44 5.31
N GLU A 76 20.24 -6.98 5.15
CA GLU A 76 20.49 -8.43 5.17
C GLU A 76 20.16 -9.03 6.54
N ARG A 77 20.63 -8.38 7.62
CA ARG A 77 20.32 -8.81 8.98
C ARG A 77 18.81 -8.81 9.23
N TYR A 78 18.11 -7.78 8.79
CA TYR A 78 16.66 -7.69 8.94
C TYR A 78 15.93 -8.76 8.13
N SER A 79 16.36 -9.03 6.90
CA SER A 79 15.81 -10.09 6.05
C SER A 79 15.89 -11.46 6.74
N LYS A 80 17.04 -11.80 7.34
CA LYS A 80 17.22 -13.05 8.10
C LYS A 80 16.26 -13.14 9.28
N ILE A 81 16.07 -12.05 10.02
CA ILE A 81 15.11 -12.01 11.15
C ILE A 81 13.69 -12.27 10.65
N VAL A 82 13.28 -11.66 9.53
CA VAL A 82 11.94 -11.87 8.95
C VAL A 82 11.76 -13.32 8.53
N GLU A 83 12.74 -13.92 7.85
CA GLU A 83 12.71 -15.33 7.44
C GLU A 83 12.60 -16.27 8.64
N GLU A 84 13.41 -16.06 9.68
CA GLU A 84 13.37 -16.85 10.90
C GLU A 84 12.02 -16.76 11.62
N LYS A 85 11.44 -15.56 11.70
CA LYS A 85 10.15 -15.33 12.37
C LYS A 85 8.96 -15.85 11.57
N LEU A 86 9.06 -15.90 10.25
CA LEU A 86 8.01 -16.40 9.37
C LEU A 86 8.17 -17.89 9.03
N LYS A 87 9.24 -18.54 9.50
CA LYS A 87 9.48 -19.97 9.26
C LYS A 87 8.28 -20.81 9.72
N GLY A 88 7.75 -21.62 8.79
CA GLY A 88 6.60 -22.49 9.04
C GLY A 88 5.23 -21.83 8.88
N SER A 89 5.16 -20.51 8.63
CA SER A 89 3.88 -19.82 8.38
C SER A 89 3.33 -20.03 6.96
N GLY A 90 4.14 -20.57 6.04
CA GLY A 90 3.83 -20.64 4.61
C GLY A 90 4.02 -19.31 3.86
N LEU A 91 4.43 -18.25 4.55
CA LEU A 91 4.73 -16.94 3.96
C LEU A 91 6.19 -16.84 3.54
N THR A 92 6.43 -16.25 2.38
CA THR A 92 7.76 -15.83 1.92
C THR A 92 7.68 -14.36 1.55
N ILE A 93 8.30 -13.51 2.37
CA ILE A 93 8.38 -12.08 2.12
C ILE A 93 9.78 -11.78 1.61
N LYS A 94 9.88 -11.36 0.35
CA LYS A 94 11.13 -10.87 -0.20
C LYS A 94 11.19 -9.37 0.04
N MET A 95 12.31 -8.88 0.57
CA MET A 95 12.61 -7.46 0.45
C MET A 95 12.84 -7.19 -1.04
N CYS A 96 11.87 -6.52 -1.68
CA CYS A 96 11.95 -6.21 -3.11
C CYS A 96 13.12 -5.25 -3.36
N CYS A 97 14.03 -5.64 -4.25
CA CYS A 97 15.04 -4.76 -4.84
C CYS A 97 14.38 -3.72 -5.75
#